data_AF-A0A7V9H1F1-F1
#
_entry.id   AF-A0A7V9H1F1-F1
#
_cell.length_a   1.000
_cell.length_b   1.000
_cell.length_c   1.000
_cell.angle_alpha   90.00
_cell.angle_beta   90.00
_cell.angle_gamma   90.00
#
_symmetry.space_group_name_H-M   'P 1'
#
loop_
_entity.id
_entity.type
_entity.pdbx_description
1 polymer ?
#
loop_
_entity_poly.entity_id
_entity_poly.type
_entity_poly.pdbx_seq_one_letter_code
_entity_poly.pdbx_strand_id
1 'polypeptide(L)'
;MKGTEGRDYEGLLGSLAARGVDVDRVEGRLRSQRLETPSWGYGDTGTRFAIFPQRGVPRDPFEKLADAARVHGLTGVCPSVAVHIPWDKVDDYGGLKRHAESLGLRIGAVNPNLFQEP
;
A
#
# COMPACT_ATOMS: atom_id res chain seq x y z
N MET A 1 -10.24 -10.16 22.07
CA MET A 1 -11.39 -10.06 21.16
C MET A 1 -11.43 -11.31 20.30
N LYS A 2 -12.36 -12.24 20.58
CA LYS A 2 -12.71 -13.38 19.70
C LYS A 2 -14.20 -13.24 19.35
N GLY A 3 -14.57 -12.05 18.87
CA GLY A 3 -15.97 -11.63 18.69
C GLY A 3 -16.38 -11.82 17.23
N THR A 4 -17.52 -12.47 17.01
CA THR A 4 -18.33 -12.55 15.76
C THR A 4 -17.68 -13.07 14.46
N GLU A 5 -16.41 -12.79 14.18
CA GLU A 5 -15.72 -13.14 12.93
C GLU A 5 -15.79 -14.62 12.57
N GLY A 6 -15.66 -15.52 13.54
CA GLY A 6 -15.73 -16.97 13.30
C GLY A 6 -17.11 -17.44 12.81
N ARG A 7 -18.20 -16.88 13.37
CA ARG A 7 -19.57 -17.27 13.01
C ARG A 7 -19.96 -16.75 11.63
N ASP A 8 -19.55 -15.53 11.30
CA ASP A 8 -19.83 -14.93 9.98
C ASP A 8 -19.01 -15.64 8.89
N TYR A 9 -17.76 -15.99 9.18
CA TYR A 9 -16.91 -16.72 8.24
C TYR A 9 -17.44 -18.13 7.97
N GLU A 10 -17.80 -18.88 9.01
CA GLU A 10 -18.42 -20.21 8.87
C GLU A 10 -19.71 -20.17 8.02
N GLY A 11 -20.56 -19.16 8.25
CA GLY A 11 -21.76 -18.94 7.44
C GLY A 11 -21.45 -18.67 5.96
N LEU A 12 -20.42 -17.86 5.69
CA LEU A 12 -19.94 -17.59 4.34
C LEU A 12 -19.41 -18.87 3.67
N LEU A 13 -18.61 -19.67 4.38
CA LEU A 13 -18.09 -20.95 3.89
C LEU A 13 -19.23 -21.87 3.43
N GLY A 14 -20.30 -21.98 4.24
CA GLY A 14 -21.48 -22.76 3.88
C GLY A 14 -22.17 -22.25 2.61
N SER A 15 -22.37 -20.93 2.50
CA SER A 15 -22.98 -20.32 1.31
C SER A 15 -22.14 -20.52 0.04
N LEU A 16 -20.81 -20.39 0.15
CA LEU A 16 -19.88 -20.57 -0.97
C LEU A 16 -19.79 -22.03 -1.40
N ALA A 17 -19.73 -22.97 -0.45
CA ALA A 17 -19.72 -24.40 -0.73
C ALA A 17 -21.01 -24.85 -1.43
N ALA A 18 -22.18 -24.36 -1.00
CA ALA A 18 -23.46 -24.61 -1.66
C ALA A 18 -23.52 -24.10 -3.12
N ARG A 19 -22.68 -23.11 -3.45
CA ARG A 19 -22.52 -22.56 -4.81
C ARG A 19 -21.41 -23.24 -5.61
N GLY A 20 -20.76 -24.27 -5.07
CA GLY A 20 -19.66 -24.98 -5.72
C GLY A 20 -18.35 -24.19 -5.78
N VAL A 21 -18.17 -23.19 -4.91
CA VAL A 21 -16.94 -22.39 -4.85
C VAL A 21 -15.88 -23.14 -4.02
N ASP A 22 -14.71 -23.33 -4.60
CA ASP A 22 -13.51 -23.82 -3.91
C ASP A 22 -12.90 -22.69 -3.06
N VAL A 23 -13.24 -22.67 -1.78
CA VAL A 23 -12.83 -21.58 -0.88
C VAL A 23 -11.33 -21.59 -0.61
N ASP A 24 -10.72 -22.76 -0.44
CA ASP A 24 -9.28 -22.88 -0.20
C ASP A 24 -8.48 -22.29 -1.37
N ARG A 25 -8.92 -22.54 -2.60
CA ARG A 25 -8.34 -21.91 -3.79
C ARG A 25 -8.52 -20.40 -3.80
N VAL A 26 -9.69 -19.90 -3.40
CA VAL A 26 -9.94 -18.45 -3.33
C VAL A 26 -9.06 -17.79 -2.27
N GLU A 27 -9.00 -18.35 -1.06
CA GLU A 27 -8.11 -17.86 0.01
C GLU A 27 -6.65 -17.86 -0.45
N GLY A 28 -6.20 -18.95 -1.07
CA GLY A 28 -4.84 -19.06 -1.59
C GLY A 28 -4.52 -17.94 -2.59
N ARG A 29 -5.44 -17.65 -3.50
CA ARG A 29 -5.29 -16.54 -4.46
C ARG A 29 -5.23 -15.18 -3.77
N LEU A 30 -6.11 -14.93 -2.80
CA LEU A 30 -6.12 -13.67 -2.05
C LEU A 30 -4.82 -13.48 -1.23
N ARG A 31 -4.33 -14.52 -0.55
CA ARG A 31 -3.05 -14.49 0.17
C ARG A 31 -1.85 -14.27 -0.76
N SER A 32 -1.94 -14.73 -2.02
CA SER A 32 -0.89 -14.53 -3.03
C SER A 32 -0.94 -13.17 -3.74
N GLN A 33 -2.04 -12.43 -3.61
CA GLN A 33 -2.20 -11.14 -4.25
C GLN A 33 -1.15 -10.15 -3.75
N ARG A 34 -0.59 -9.36 -4.68
CA ARG A 34 0.33 -8.26 -4.37
C ARG A 34 -0.21 -6.98 -4.98
N LEU A 35 -0.34 -5.95 -4.15
CA LEU A 35 -0.81 -4.63 -4.53
C LEU A 35 0.33 -3.63 -4.35
N GLU A 36 0.56 -2.81 -5.36
CA GLU A 36 1.52 -1.71 -5.28
C GLU A 36 0.81 -0.46 -4.76
N THR A 37 1.41 0.21 -3.77
CA THR A 37 0.88 1.47 -3.25
C THR A 37 1.61 2.67 -3.85
N PRO A 38 0.91 3.79 -4.10
CA PRO A 38 1.55 5.00 -4.61
C PRO A 38 2.17 5.84 -3.48
N SER A 39 3.42 6.26 -3.61
CA SER A 39 4.09 7.16 -2.65
C SER A 39 3.32 8.46 -2.40
N TRP A 40 2.69 9.02 -3.44
CA TRP A 40 1.90 10.25 -3.40
C TRP A 40 0.54 10.09 -2.69
N GLY A 41 0.11 8.84 -2.42
CA GLY A 41 -1.08 8.57 -1.64
C GLY A 41 -0.87 8.75 -0.13
N TYR A 42 0.38 8.84 0.33
CA TYR A 42 0.71 9.03 1.75
C TYR A 42 0.86 10.49 2.15
N GLY A 43 0.99 11.41 1.19
CA GLY A 43 1.04 12.85 1.46
C GLY A 43 -0.36 13.45 1.65
N ASP A 44 -0.40 14.74 2.00
CA ASP A 44 -1.64 15.51 1.98
C ASP A 44 -2.22 15.49 0.56
N THR A 45 -3.48 15.06 0.46
CA THR A 45 -4.24 15.09 -0.80
C THR A 45 -5.31 16.17 -0.73
N GLY A 46 -5.65 16.74 -1.87
CA GLY A 46 -6.66 17.78 -1.95
C GLY A 46 -7.32 17.82 -3.30
N THR A 47 -8.16 18.84 -3.46
CA THR A 47 -8.83 19.13 -4.73
C THR A 47 -8.31 20.45 -5.27
N ARG A 48 -8.79 20.85 -6.45
CA ARG A 48 -8.54 22.20 -6.98
C ARG A 48 -9.02 23.35 -6.08
N PHE A 49 -9.81 23.07 -5.04
CA PHE A 49 -10.35 24.09 -4.14
C PHE A 49 -9.52 24.27 -2.86
N ALA A 50 -9.05 23.17 -2.27
CA ALA A 50 -8.33 23.21 -1.01
C ALA A 50 -7.52 21.93 -0.77
N ILE A 51 -6.48 22.09 0.05
CA ILE A 51 -5.72 21.03 0.72
C ILE A 51 -5.82 21.33 2.22
N PHE A 52 -6.09 20.31 3.04
CA PHE A 52 -6.21 20.45 4.50
C PHE A 52 -5.11 19.64 5.18
N PRO A 53 -4.02 20.31 5.63
CA PRO A 53 -2.87 19.61 6.19
C PRO A 53 -3.22 18.78 7.41
N GLN A 54 -2.73 17.54 7.46
CA GLN A 54 -2.91 16.66 8.60
C GLN A 54 -1.64 16.55 9.45
N ARG A 55 -1.80 16.40 10.77
CA ARG A 55 -0.66 16.18 11.67
C ARG A 55 -0.08 14.79 11.43
N GLY A 56 1.23 14.73 11.22
CA GLY A 56 1.96 13.46 11.05
C GLY A 56 2.04 12.99 9.60
N VAL A 57 1.70 13.83 8.63
CA VAL A 57 1.90 13.55 7.20
C VAL A 57 3.40 13.46 6.89
N PRO A 58 3.84 12.46 6.11
CA PRO A 58 5.23 12.26 5.78
C PRO A 58 5.78 13.42 4.94
N ARG A 59 6.99 13.85 5.28
CA ARG A 59 7.63 15.06 4.75
C ARG A 59 8.58 14.76 3.60
N ASP A 60 9.03 13.52 3.50
CA ASP A 60 10.00 13.08 2.50
C ASP A 60 9.72 11.63 2.02
N PRO A 61 10.42 11.16 0.98
CA PRO A 61 10.24 9.80 0.46
C PRO A 61 10.55 8.68 1.46
N PHE A 62 11.42 8.91 2.45
CA PHE A 62 11.75 7.91 3.46
C PHE A 62 10.59 7.75 4.45
N GLU A 63 9.97 8.85 4.88
CA GLU A 63 8.78 8.81 5.73
C GLU A 63 7.58 8.19 5.00
N LYS A 64 7.40 8.50 3.71
CA LYS A 64 6.36 7.84 2.89
C LYS A 64 6.56 6.32 2.85
N LEU A 65 7.81 5.84 2.78
CA LEU A 65 8.11 4.41 2.83
C LEU A 65 7.83 3.81 4.22
N ALA A 66 8.09 4.54 5.31
CA ALA A 66 7.76 4.10 6.66
C ALA A 66 6.23 3.92 6.84
N ASP A 67 5.43 4.85 6.32
CA ASP A 67 3.97 4.75 6.32
C ASP A 67 3.48 3.60 5.42
N ALA A 68 4.10 3.42 4.26
CA ALA A 68 3.82 2.29 3.39
C ALA A 68 4.13 0.94 4.06
N ALA A 69 5.19 0.88 4.86
CA ALA A 69 5.56 -0.32 5.60
C ALA A 69 4.50 -0.65 6.66
N ARG A 70 3.90 0.38 7.27
CA ARG A 70 2.77 0.18 8.19
C ARG A 70 1.56 -0.42 7.48
N VAL A 71 1.24 0.07 6.28
CA VAL A 71 0.16 -0.51 5.44
C VAL A 71 0.49 -1.96 5.08
N HIS A 72 1.71 -2.27 4.66
CA HIS A 72 2.11 -3.65 4.37
C HIS A 72 2.01 -4.55 5.60
N GLY A 73 2.48 -4.09 6.76
CA GLY A 73 2.41 -4.87 8.00
C GLY A 73 0.99 -5.16 8.47
N LEU A 74 0.03 -4.29 8.16
CA LEU A 74 -1.39 -4.51 8.48
C LEU A 74 -2.12 -5.37 7.45
N THR A 75 -1.73 -5.28 6.18
CA THR A 75 -2.47 -5.93 5.06
C THR A 75 -1.83 -7.23 4.57
N GLY A 76 -0.53 -7.40 4.75
CA GLY A 76 0.26 -8.53 4.25
C GLY A 76 0.44 -8.59 2.73
N VAL A 77 -0.24 -7.73 1.95
CA VAL A 77 -0.32 -7.84 0.49
C VAL A 77 0.31 -6.66 -0.27
N CYS A 78 0.77 -5.62 0.43
CA CYS A 78 1.34 -4.42 -0.21
C CYS A 78 2.88 -4.29 -0.14
N PRO A 79 3.71 -5.18 -0.74
CA PRO A 79 5.16 -5.15 -0.53
C PRO A 79 5.91 -4.16 -1.42
N SER A 80 5.25 -3.42 -2.34
CA SER A 80 5.92 -2.46 -3.22
C SER A 80 5.27 -1.09 -3.24
N VAL A 81 6.12 -0.09 -3.47
CA VAL A 81 5.72 1.32 -3.52
C VAL A 81 6.15 1.92 -4.85
N ALA A 82 5.17 2.40 -5.63
CA ALA A 82 5.44 3.20 -6.82
C ALA A 82 5.94 4.59 -6.42
N VAL A 83 6.98 5.07 -7.08
CA VAL A 83 7.57 6.40 -6.85
C VAL A 83 7.23 7.35 -7.99
N HIS A 84 7.23 8.65 -7.72
CA HIS A 84 6.88 9.69 -8.67
C HIS A 84 7.96 10.78 -8.70
N ILE A 85 8.59 11.01 -9.85
CA ILE A 85 9.70 11.97 -9.97
C ILE A 85 9.19 13.24 -10.67
N PRO A 86 9.44 14.45 -10.14
CA PRO A 86 10.39 14.77 -9.07
C PRO A 86 9.83 14.81 -7.63
N TRP A 87 8.56 14.46 -7.40
CA TRP A 87 7.95 14.52 -6.05
C TRP A 87 8.68 13.66 -5.00
N ASP A 88 9.28 12.56 -5.43
CA ASP A 88 10.10 11.67 -4.61
C ASP A 88 11.58 11.69 -5.01
N LYS A 89 12.02 12.80 -5.61
CA LYS A 89 13.44 13.00 -5.90
C LYS A 89 14.24 13.01 -4.58
N VAL A 90 15.35 12.28 -4.59
CA VAL A 90 16.35 12.25 -3.52
C VAL A 90 17.75 12.34 -4.13
N ASP A 91 18.74 12.69 -3.32
CA ASP A 91 20.13 12.75 -3.77
C ASP A 91 20.74 11.35 -3.99
N ASP A 92 20.36 10.36 -3.16
CA ASP A 92 20.81 8.97 -3.26
C ASP A 92 19.61 8.00 -3.41
N TYR A 93 19.25 7.68 -4.64
CA TYR A 93 18.23 6.65 -4.93
C TYR A 93 18.63 5.25 -4.45
N GLY A 94 19.93 4.95 -4.41
CA GLY A 94 20.42 3.70 -3.83
C GLY A 94 20.12 3.63 -2.34
N GLY A 95 20.28 4.76 -1.64
CA GLY A 95 19.90 4.94 -0.25
C GLY A 95 18.40 4.73 -0.01
N LEU A 96 17.57 5.33 -0.85
CA LEU A 96 16.11 5.13 -0.79
C LEU A 96 15.72 3.66 -0.99
N LYS A 97 16.33 2.98 -1.98
CA LYS A 97 16.11 1.54 -2.22
C LYS A 97 16.49 0.69 -1.01
N ARG A 98 17.68 0.91 -0.43
CA ARG A 98 18.13 0.19 0.78
C ARG A 98 17.19 0.43 1.96
N HIS A 99 16.67 1.65 2.11
CA HIS A 99 15.71 1.96 3.14
C HIS A 99 14.40 1.20 2.96
N ALA A 100 13.83 1.20 1.74
CA ALA A 100 12.65 0.40 1.43
C ALA A 100 12.86 -1.09 1.77
N GLU A 101 13.98 -1.67 1.34
CA GLU A 101 14.33 -3.07 1.63
C GLU A 101 14.42 -3.35 3.13
N SER A 102 14.98 -2.42 3.92
CA SER A 102 15.05 -2.54 5.38
C SER A 102 13.68 -2.56 6.07
N LEU A 103 12.66 -2.00 5.42
CA LEU A 103 11.27 -1.98 5.88
C LEU A 103 10.43 -3.16 5.36
N GLY A 104 11.04 -4.11 4.64
CA GLY A 104 10.32 -5.20 3.99
C GLY A 104 9.55 -4.78 2.74
N LEU A 105 9.89 -3.63 2.16
CA LEU A 105 9.32 -3.10 0.93
C LEU A 105 10.31 -3.18 -0.22
N ARG A 106 9.82 -2.93 -1.43
CA ARG A 106 10.64 -2.68 -2.63
C ARG A 106 10.13 -1.46 -3.38
N ILE A 107 11.05 -0.77 -4.06
CA ILE A 107 10.66 0.25 -5.04
C ILE A 107 9.99 -0.43 -6.24
N GLY A 108 8.83 0.09 -6.60
CA GLY A 108 7.95 -0.38 -7.65
C GLY A 108 8.14 0.37 -8.97
N ALA A 109 7.03 0.66 -9.65
CA ALA A 109 7.04 1.48 -10.86
C ALA A 109 7.57 2.90 -10.58
N VAL A 110 8.30 3.47 -11.55
CA VAL A 110 8.78 4.85 -11.53
C VAL A 110 7.91 5.69 -12.46
N ASN A 111 7.28 6.73 -11.92
CA ASN A 111 6.32 7.57 -12.63
C ASN A 111 6.95 8.96 -12.90
N PRO A 112 7.19 9.35 -14.17
CA PRO A 112 7.67 10.69 -14.48
C PRO A 112 6.51 11.71 -14.43
N ASN A 113 6.78 12.90 -13.88
CA ASN A 113 5.88 14.05 -13.96
C ASN A 113 6.23 14.91 -15.17
N LEU A 114 5.36 14.88 -16.18
CA LEU A 114 5.44 15.73 -17.38
C LEU A 114 4.18 16.60 -17.52
N PHE A 115 3.43 16.77 -16.44
CA PHE A 115 2.13 17.43 -16.40
C PHE A 115 2.09 18.61 -15.42
N GLN A 116 3.22 18.93 -14.79
CA GLN A 116 3.45 20.10 -13.96
C GLN A 116 4.83 20.68 -14.27
N GLU A 117 4.95 22.01 -14.17
CA GLU A 117 6.26 22.65 -14.15
C GLU A 117 6.90 22.48 -12.75
N PRO A 118 8.22 22.25 -12.67
CA PRO A 118 8.93 22.05 -11.40
C PRO A 118 8.93 23.28 -10.47
#